data_AF-A0A1B3X3S9-F1
#
_entry.id   AF-A0A1B3X3S9-F1
#
_cell.length_a   1.000
_cell.length_b   1.000
_cell.length_c   1.000
_cell.angle_alpha   90.00
_cell.angle_beta   90.00
_cell.angle_gamma   90.00
#
_symmetry.space_group_name_H-M   'P 1'
#
loop_
_entity.id
_entity.type
_entity.pdbx_description
1 polymer ?
#
loop_
_entity_poly.entity_id
_entity_poly.type
_entity_poly.pdbx_seq_one_letter_code
_entity_poly.pdbx_strand_id
1 'polypeptide(L)'
;MENKGLVIVHTGDGKGKTTAALGMALRAWGNHLRVLILQFIKGSWSYGELEGIKALASENGRIEIRQGGLGFSQRGDGEEAEHQHAAVELLALAYDELQRDEWDMVILDEFNYAYSFGFFQLEDLEKLLSARSERTHLIFTGRNAAPELIDRADLVTEMRLIKHPFQKGIKAQKGIEF
;
A
#
# COMPACT_ATOMS: atom_id res chain seq x y z
N MET A 1 20.09 14.46 16.15
CA MET A 1 19.04 13.58 15.59
C MET A 1 18.88 14.00 14.15
N GLU A 2 19.05 13.06 13.22
CA GLU A 2 18.94 13.33 11.79
C GLU A 2 17.55 12.91 11.31
N ASN A 3 16.96 13.73 10.45
CA ASN A 3 15.71 13.40 9.78
C ASN A 3 16.02 12.46 8.62
N LYS A 4 15.37 11.30 8.60
CA LYS A 4 15.43 10.33 7.50
C LYS A 4 14.03 9.84 7.13
N GLY A 5 13.88 9.39 5.89
CA GLY A 5 12.76 8.61 5.40
C GLY A 5 12.70 7.27 6.10
N LEU A 6 11.48 6.87 6.46
CA LEU A 6 11.20 5.69 7.28
C LEU A 6 10.57 4.59 6.44
N VAL A 7 10.94 3.35 6.73
CA VAL A 7 10.24 2.15 6.26
C VAL A 7 9.18 1.78 7.29
N ILE A 8 7.91 1.74 6.88
CA ILE A 8 6.77 1.55 7.78
C ILE A 8 5.91 0.39 7.29
N VAL A 9 5.49 -0.48 8.22
CA VAL A 9 4.64 -1.63 7.92
C VAL A 9 3.36 -1.57 8.75
N HIS A 10 2.22 -1.68 8.07
CA HIS A 10 0.92 -1.88 8.70
C HIS A 10 0.37 -3.25 8.31
N THR A 11 0.42 -4.19 9.25
CA THR A 11 0.04 -5.60 9.02
C THR A 11 -0.99 -6.10 10.03
N GLY A 12 -1.26 -7.41 10.05
CA GLY A 12 -2.21 -8.06 10.96
C GLY A 12 -3.61 -8.25 10.38
N ASP A 13 -4.43 -9.04 11.08
CA ASP A 13 -5.74 -9.49 10.60
C ASP A 13 -6.89 -8.47 10.78
N GLY A 14 -6.64 -7.43 11.58
CA GLY A 14 -7.59 -6.39 11.91
C GLY A 14 -7.83 -5.40 10.76
N LYS A 15 -8.99 -4.76 10.80
CA LYS A 15 -9.30 -3.59 9.95
C LYS A 15 -8.43 -2.42 10.37
N GLY A 16 -7.92 -1.68 9.37
CA GLY A 16 -7.30 -0.38 9.59
C GLY A 16 -6.03 -0.11 8.79
N LYS A 17 -5.42 -1.14 8.16
CA LYS A 17 -4.05 -1.07 7.61
C LYS A 17 -3.93 0.00 6.54
N THR A 18 -4.73 -0.12 5.49
CA THR A 18 -4.86 0.86 4.42
C THR A 18 -5.29 2.22 4.95
N THR A 19 -6.32 2.29 5.80
CA THR A 19 -6.82 3.57 6.32
C THR A 19 -5.78 4.32 7.17
N ALA A 20 -4.90 3.60 7.89
CA ALA A 20 -3.79 4.20 8.61
C ALA A 20 -2.75 4.78 7.65
N ALA A 21 -2.37 4.03 6.60
CA ALA A 21 -1.46 4.52 5.57
C ALA A 21 -2.05 5.74 4.83
N LEU A 22 -3.34 5.73 4.51
CA LEU A 22 -4.02 6.87 3.90
C LEU A 22 -4.16 8.07 4.85
N GLY A 23 -4.31 7.83 6.16
CA GLY A 23 -4.21 8.88 7.16
C GLY A 23 -2.81 9.54 7.20
N MET A 24 -1.75 8.75 6.98
CA MET A 24 -0.39 9.26 6.81
C MET A 24 -0.25 10.06 5.52
N ALA A 25 -0.80 9.58 4.40
CA ALA A 25 -0.86 10.31 3.13
C ALA A 25 -1.51 11.68 3.28
N LEU A 26 -2.69 11.73 3.93
CA LEU A 26 -3.40 12.97 4.19
C LEU A 26 -2.56 13.93 5.05
N ARG A 27 -1.88 13.42 6.09
CA ARG A 27 -0.98 14.22 6.92
C ARG A 27 0.20 14.75 6.10
N ALA A 28 0.82 13.93 5.27
CA ALA A 28 1.95 14.34 4.42
C ALA A 28 1.53 15.42 3.42
N TRP A 29 0.43 15.20 2.69
CA TRP A 29 -0.12 16.17 1.75
C TRP A 29 -0.48 17.49 2.43
N GLY A 30 -1.10 17.43 3.62
CA GLY A 30 -1.41 18.61 4.43
C GLY A 30 -0.16 19.39 4.89
N ASN A 31 0.99 18.73 4.97
CA ASN A 31 2.31 19.33 5.22
C ASN A 31 3.08 19.60 3.92
N HIS A 32 2.38 19.76 2.79
CA HIS A 32 2.94 20.15 1.50
C HIS A 32 3.89 19.14 0.84
N LEU A 33 3.92 17.91 1.32
CA LEU A 33 4.73 16.82 0.78
C LEU A 33 4.06 16.15 -0.43
N ARG A 34 4.88 15.55 -1.27
CA ARG A 34 4.45 14.76 -2.43
C ARG A 34 4.24 13.31 -2.05
N VAL A 35 3.08 12.75 -2.42
CA VAL A 35 2.64 11.41 -2.01
C VAL A 35 2.22 10.58 -3.22
N LEU A 36 2.77 9.39 -3.36
CA LEU A 36 2.35 8.38 -4.33
C LEU A 36 1.75 7.17 -3.60
N ILE A 37 0.59 6.71 -4.07
CA ILE A 37 -0.08 5.51 -3.57
C ILE A 37 -0.19 4.52 -4.72
N LEU A 38 0.43 3.35 -4.59
CA LEU A 38 0.36 2.23 -5.53
C LEU A 38 -0.39 1.08 -4.87
N GLN A 39 -1.42 0.56 -5.52
CA GLN A 39 -2.28 -0.48 -4.95
C GLN A 39 -2.10 -1.81 -5.67
N PHE A 40 -1.56 -2.82 -4.98
CA PHE A 40 -1.21 -4.11 -5.58
C PHE A 40 -2.42 -5.04 -5.78
N ILE A 41 -3.48 -4.88 -4.98
CA ILE A 41 -4.65 -5.74 -5.03
C ILE A 41 -5.91 -4.91 -4.81
N LYS A 42 -6.42 -4.19 -5.82
CA LYS A 42 -7.80 -3.68 -5.83
C LYS A 42 -8.38 -3.64 -7.24
N GLY A 43 -9.52 -4.32 -7.41
CA GLY A 43 -10.25 -4.43 -8.67
C GLY A 43 -11.04 -3.17 -9.03
N SER A 44 -11.81 -3.28 -10.11
CA SER A 44 -12.55 -2.23 -10.83
C SER A 44 -13.67 -1.51 -10.07
N TRP A 45 -13.69 -1.52 -8.73
CA TRP A 45 -14.70 -0.85 -7.92
C TRP A 45 -14.25 0.56 -7.51
N SER A 46 -15.15 1.53 -7.64
CA SER A 46 -14.98 2.88 -7.10
C SER A 46 -15.33 2.88 -5.61
N TYR A 47 -14.43 3.36 -4.78
CA TYR A 47 -14.58 3.47 -3.33
C TYR A 47 -14.03 4.82 -2.85
N GLY A 48 -14.40 5.21 -1.63
CA GLY A 48 -14.30 6.59 -1.14
C GLY A 48 -12.91 7.21 -1.23
N GLU A 49 -11.86 6.44 -0.97
CA GLU A 49 -10.49 6.95 -0.97
C GLU A 49 -9.99 7.33 -2.36
N LEU A 50 -10.42 6.64 -3.43
CA LEU A 50 -10.06 7.04 -4.81
C LEU A 50 -10.61 8.43 -5.15
N GLU A 51 -11.89 8.66 -4.85
CA GLU A 51 -12.55 9.95 -5.10
C GLU A 51 -11.99 11.05 -4.19
N GLY A 52 -11.70 10.74 -2.93
CA GLY A 52 -11.05 11.66 -2.01
C GLY A 52 -9.66 12.09 -2.48
N ILE A 53 -8.83 11.14 -2.92
CA ILE A 53 -7.49 11.44 -3.43
C ILE A 53 -7.56 12.23 -4.75
N LYS A 54 -8.47 11.90 -5.67
CA LYS A 54 -8.67 12.68 -6.91
C LYS A 54 -9.02 14.14 -6.61
N ALA A 55 -9.89 14.39 -5.64
CA ALA A 55 -10.22 15.75 -5.22
C ALA A 55 -8.98 16.49 -4.70
N LEU A 56 -8.20 15.87 -3.81
CA LEU A 56 -6.94 16.46 -3.31
C LEU A 56 -5.89 16.68 -4.41
N ALA A 57 -5.81 15.77 -5.38
CA ALA A 57 -4.92 15.88 -6.53
C ALA A 57 -5.30 17.08 -7.41
N SER A 58 -6.59 17.38 -7.59
CA SER A 58 -7.05 18.52 -8.40
C SER A 58 -6.64 19.89 -7.84
N GLU A 59 -6.35 19.99 -6.54
CA GLU A 59 -5.93 21.24 -5.90
C GLU A 59 -4.48 21.63 -6.25
N ASN A 60 -3.55 20.67 -6.28
CA ASN A 60 -2.12 20.99 -6.46
C ASN A 60 -1.26 19.86 -7.06
N GLY A 61 -1.84 18.71 -7.40
CA GLY A 61 -1.14 17.59 -8.03
C GLY A 61 -0.08 16.88 -7.18
N ARG A 62 0.04 17.18 -5.87
CA ARG A 62 1.06 16.58 -4.99
C ARG A 62 0.68 15.21 -4.45
N ILE A 63 -0.52 14.72 -4.73
CA ILE A 63 -0.91 13.37 -4.32
C ILE A 63 -1.48 12.63 -5.52
N GLU A 64 -1.04 11.39 -5.68
CA GLU A 64 -1.47 10.52 -6.76
C GLU A 64 -1.77 9.13 -6.22
N ILE A 65 -2.81 8.51 -6.77
CA ILE A 65 -3.15 7.11 -6.53
C ILE A 65 -3.22 6.37 -7.87
N ARG A 66 -2.49 5.27 -7.98
CA ARG A 66 -2.48 4.40 -9.15
C ARG A 66 -2.89 3.00 -8.72
N GLN A 67 -3.92 2.48 -9.38
CA GLN A 67 -4.44 1.15 -9.12
C GLN A 67 -3.73 0.15 -10.02
N GLY A 68 -3.25 -0.93 -9.44
CA GLY A 68 -2.80 -2.12 -10.15
C GLY A 68 -3.48 -3.38 -9.62
N GLY A 69 -3.22 -4.52 -10.28
CA GLY A 69 -3.87 -5.79 -9.98
C GLY A 69 -5.30 -5.89 -10.52
N LEU A 70 -5.83 -7.11 -10.59
CA LEU A 70 -7.21 -7.38 -11.07
C LEU A 70 -8.24 -7.42 -9.91
N GLY A 71 -7.80 -7.21 -8.67
CA GLY A 71 -8.61 -7.35 -7.46
C GLY A 71 -8.54 -8.74 -6.84
N PHE A 72 -9.45 -9.08 -5.93
CA PHE A 72 -9.56 -10.45 -5.43
C PHE A 72 -10.48 -11.24 -6.38
N SER A 73 -9.94 -12.03 -7.31
CA SER A 73 -10.72 -13.16 -7.85
C SER A 73 -10.70 -14.30 -6.83
N GLN A 74 -11.79 -15.08 -6.77
CA GLN A 74 -11.87 -16.14 -5.78
C GLN A 74 -10.77 -17.16 -6.09
N ARG A 75 -10.14 -17.73 -5.05
CA ARG A 75 -9.21 -18.85 -5.20
C ARG A 75 -9.83 -19.91 -6.12
N GLY A 76 -9.30 -20.05 -7.34
CA GLY A 76 -9.72 -21.08 -8.29
C GLY A 76 -10.05 -20.64 -9.71
N ASP A 77 -10.05 -19.34 -10.02
CA ASP A 77 -10.57 -18.86 -11.32
C ASP A 77 -9.55 -18.95 -12.49
N GLY A 78 -8.32 -19.43 -12.26
CA GLY A 78 -7.30 -19.58 -13.31
C GLY A 78 -6.55 -18.29 -13.67
N GLU A 79 -6.77 -17.20 -12.95
CA GLU A 79 -6.20 -15.86 -13.22
C GLU A 79 -4.92 -15.54 -12.42
N GLU A 80 -4.33 -16.52 -11.72
CA GLU A 80 -3.17 -16.29 -10.85
C GLU A 80 -1.96 -15.71 -11.62
N ALA A 81 -1.77 -16.17 -12.86
CA ALA A 81 -0.73 -15.62 -13.75
C ALA A 81 -0.98 -14.14 -14.10
N GLU A 82 -2.24 -13.72 -14.24
CA GLU A 82 -2.59 -12.33 -14.55
C GLU A 82 -2.40 -11.42 -13.32
N HIS A 83 -2.80 -11.90 -12.13
CA HIS A 83 -2.51 -11.21 -10.87
C HIS A 83 -1.01 -11.05 -10.63
N GLN A 84 -0.25 -12.12 -10.86
CA GLN A 84 1.20 -12.08 -10.76
C GLN A 84 1.79 -11.07 -11.75
N HIS A 85 1.34 -11.08 -13.01
CA HIS A 85 1.82 -10.15 -14.02
C HIS A 85 1.55 -8.69 -13.62
N ALA A 86 0.32 -8.37 -13.23
CA ALA A 86 -0.04 -7.02 -12.80
C ALA A 86 0.73 -6.58 -11.54
N ALA A 87 0.98 -7.50 -10.61
CA ALA A 87 1.79 -7.23 -9.41
C ALA A 87 3.26 -6.92 -9.78
N VAL A 88 3.83 -7.66 -10.73
CA VAL A 88 5.20 -7.43 -11.23
C VAL A 88 5.32 -6.11 -11.98
N GLU A 89 4.35 -5.75 -12.82
CA GLU A 89 4.32 -4.45 -13.50
C GLU A 89 4.24 -3.29 -12.50
N LEU A 90 3.40 -3.42 -11.47
CA LEU A 90 3.28 -2.39 -10.45
C LEU A 90 4.53 -2.28 -9.58
N LEU A 91 5.21 -3.41 -9.32
CA LEU A 91 6.50 -3.41 -8.63
C LEU A 91 7.58 -2.69 -9.45
N ALA A 92 7.64 -2.93 -10.77
CA ALA A 92 8.56 -2.22 -11.66
C ALA A 92 8.27 -0.72 -11.67
N LEU A 93 6.98 -0.32 -11.73
CA LEU A 93 6.58 1.07 -11.60
C LEU A 93 7.00 1.68 -10.26
N ALA A 94 6.83 0.95 -9.15
CA ALA A 94 7.23 1.41 -7.83
C ALA A 94 8.75 1.65 -7.76
N TYR A 95 9.53 0.74 -8.33
CA TYR A 95 10.98 0.90 -8.43
C TYR A 95 11.36 2.16 -9.24
N ASP A 96 10.78 2.34 -10.42
CA ASP A 96 11.06 3.50 -11.27
C ASP A 96 10.70 4.83 -10.60
N GLU A 97 9.54 4.89 -9.92
CA GLU A 97 9.08 6.09 -9.21
C GLU A 97 9.95 6.42 -7.99
N LEU A 98 10.46 5.40 -7.29
CA LEU A 98 11.41 5.60 -6.20
C LEU A 98 12.75 6.16 -6.71
N GLN A 99 13.24 5.68 -7.85
CA GLN A 99 14.48 6.17 -8.46
C GLN A 99 14.40 7.62 -8.95
N ARG A 100 13.22 8.06 -9.39
CA ARG A 100 12.99 9.46 -9.79
C ARG A 100 13.14 10.44 -8.63
N ASP A 101 13.00 9.96 -7.40
CA ASP A 101 13.08 10.76 -6.17
C ASP A 101 12.13 11.98 -6.23
N GLU A 102 10.93 11.84 -6.79
CA GLU A 102 9.94 12.93 -6.87
C GLU A 102 8.97 12.93 -5.68
N TRP A 103 8.99 11.88 -4.87
CA TRP A 103 8.01 11.62 -3.83
C TRP A 103 8.65 11.66 -2.44
N ASP A 104 8.02 12.37 -1.52
CA ASP A 104 8.41 12.37 -0.11
C ASP A 104 7.82 11.16 0.63
N MET A 105 6.71 10.61 0.12
CA MET A 105 6.06 9.43 0.65
C MET A 105 5.54 8.53 -0.47
N VAL A 106 5.88 7.24 -0.41
CA VAL A 106 5.35 6.20 -1.30
C VAL A 106 4.65 5.13 -0.45
N ILE A 107 3.39 4.85 -0.78
CA ILE A 107 2.58 3.81 -0.13
C ILE A 107 2.37 2.67 -1.12
N LEU A 108 2.77 1.47 -0.72
CA LEU A 108 2.54 0.22 -1.42
C LEU A 108 1.40 -0.53 -0.71
N ASP A 109 0.17 -0.18 -1.08
CA ASP A 109 -1.05 -0.72 -0.48
C ASP A 109 -1.27 -2.17 -0.94
N GLU A 110 -1.51 -3.06 0.02
CA GLU A 110 -1.68 -4.51 -0.15
C GLU A 110 -0.44 -5.23 -0.74
N PHE A 111 0.75 -4.62 -0.69
CA PHE A 111 2.01 -5.25 -1.08
C PHE A 111 2.25 -6.58 -0.36
N ASN A 112 1.98 -6.62 0.95
CA ASN A 112 2.28 -7.80 1.77
C ASN A 112 1.53 -9.04 1.28
N TYR A 113 0.33 -8.88 0.72
CA TYR A 113 -0.41 -10.00 0.14
C TYR A 113 0.27 -10.54 -1.11
N ALA A 114 0.60 -9.66 -2.07
CA ALA A 114 1.27 -10.05 -3.31
C ALA A 114 2.63 -10.72 -3.02
N TYR A 115 3.36 -10.21 -2.03
CA TYR A 115 4.57 -10.86 -1.54
C TYR A 115 4.28 -12.25 -0.92
N SER A 116 3.26 -12.37 -0.07
CA SER A 116 2.89 -13.64 0.57
C SER A 116 2.39 -14.71 -0.40
N PHE A 117 1.91 -14.32 -1.59
CA PHE A 117 1.56 -15.23 -2.67
C PHE A 117 2.77 -15.66 -3.51
N GLY A 118 3.98 -15.16 -3.21
CA GLY A 118 5.19 -15.50 -3.93
C GLY A 118 5.32 -14.82 -5.30
N PHE A 119 4.59 -13.73 -5.53
CA PHE A 119 4.70 -12.97 -6.78
C PHE A 119 6.02 -12.21 -6.87
N PHE A 120 6.69 -12.00 -5.73
CA PHE A 120 7.99 -11.34 -5.61
C PHE A 120 8.96 -12.24 -4.85
N GLN A 121 10.25 -12.02 -5.09
CA GLN A 121 11.33 -12.65 -4.32
C GLN A 121 11.97 -11.63 -3.37
N LEU A 122 12.84 -12.11 -2.48
CA LEU A 122 13.58 -11.25 -1.55
C LEU A 122 14.39 -10.19 -2.29
N GLU A 123 15.01 -10.56 -3.42
CA GLU A 123 15.81 -9.65 -4.23
C GLU A 123 15.00 -8.47 -4.76
N ASP A 124 13.70 -8.67 -5.03
CA ASP A 124 12.80 -7.61 -5.48
C ASP A 124 12.49 -6.64 -4.36
N LEU A 125 12.27 -7.15 -3.15
CA LEU A 125 12.12 -6.32 -1.95
C LEU A 125 13.40 -5.51 -1.68
N GLU A 126 14.58 -6.13 -1.74
CA GLU A 126 15.85 -5.41 -1.55
C GLU A 126 16.05 -4.29 -2.57
N LYS A 127 15.79 -4.58 -3.85
CA LYS A 127 15.86 -3.56 -4.91
C LYS A 127 14.97 -2.38 -4.59
N LEU A 128 13.72 -2.64 -4.22
CA LEU A 128 12.77 -1.60 -3.90
C LEU A 128 13.18 -0.77 -2.67
N LEU A 129 13.65 -1.43 -1.61
CA LEU A 129 14.17 -0.75 -0.42
C LEU A 129 15.43 0.09 -0.71
N SER A 130 16.29 -0.37 -1.61
CA SER A 130 17.51 0.34 -2.03
C SER A 130 17.25 1.49 -3.03
N ALA A 131 16.14 1.42 -3.77
CA ALA A 131 15.81 2.42 -4.79
C ALA A 131 15.33 3.75 -4.18
N ARG A 132 14.82 3.72 -2.93
CA ARG A 132 14.31 4.90 -2.25
C ARG A 132 15.46 5.84 -1.85
N SER A 133 15.20 7.14 -1.96
CA SER A 133 16.06 8.17 -1.37
C SER A 133 16.01 8.15 0.15
N GLU A 134 17.08 8.61 0.80
CA GLU A 134 17.18 8.67 2.26
C GLU A 134 16.12 9.56 2.91
N ARG A 135 15.42 10.42 2.15
CA ARG A 135 14.32 11.26 2.64
C ARG A 135 12.92 10.66 2.46
N THR A 136 12.76 9.69 1.55
CA THR A 136 11.44 9.19 1.17
C THR A 136 10.93 8.19 2.20
N HIS A 137 9.74 8.45 2.74
CA HIS A 137 8.99 7.48 3.54
C HIS A 137 8.41 6.40 2.63
N LEU A 138 8.56 5.14 3.02
CA LEU A 138 8.08 3.99 2.26
C LEU A 138 7.19 3.14 3.16
N ILE A 139 5.92 3.01 2.80
CA ILE A 139 4.90 2.38 3.64
C ILE A 139 4.34 1.16 2.94
N PHE A 140 4.28 0.05 3.66
CA PHE A 140 3.75 -1.22 3.20
C PHE A 140 2.48 -1.56 3.99
N THR A 141 1.44 -2.01 3.29
CA THR A 141 0.21 -2.50 3.94
C THR A 141 -0.13 -3.92 3.49
N GLY A 142 -1.06 -4.53 4.23
CA GLY A 142 -1.62 -5.83 3.93
C GLY A 142 -1.30 -6.87 5.00
N ARG A 143 -1.98 -8.01 4.95
CA ARG A 143 -1.74 -9.11 5.89
C ARG A 143 -0.41 -9.80 5.58
N ASN A 144 0.09 -10.60 6.52
CA ASN A 144 1.24 -11.48 6.32
C ASN A 144 2.51 -10.75 5.87
N ALA A 145 2.86 -9.64 6.52
CA ALA A 145 4.15 -8.98 6.25
C ALA A 145 5.29 -9.98 6.45
N ALA A 146 6.20 -10.06 5.46
CA ALA A 146 7.30 -10.98 5.49
C ALA A 146 8.29 -10.65 6.62
N PRO A 147 8.89 -11.64 7.30
CA PRO A 147 9.87 -11.41 8.36
C PRO A 147 11.01 -10.49 7.91
N GLU A 148 11.49 -10.66 6.67
CA GLU A 148 12.59 -9.87 6.11
C GLU A 148 12.22 -8.39 5.93
N LEU A 149 10.94 -8.10 5.63
CA LEU A 149 10.42 -6.73 5.56
C LEU A 149 10.24 -6.15 6.97
N ILE A 150 9.75 -6.95 7.92
CA ILE A 150 9.59 -6.55 9.33
C ILE A 150 10.96 -6.15 9.92
N ASP A 151 11.98 -6.96 9.70
CA ASP A 151 13.34 -6.73 10.22
C ASP A 151 13.98 -5.45 9.66
N ARG A 152 13.59 -5.04 8.46
CA ARG A 152 14.09 -3.83 7.78
C ARG A 152 13.27 -2.58 8.06
N ALA A 153 12.10 -2.72 8.68
CA ALA A 153 11.19 -1.61 8.94
C ALA A 153 11.63 -0.80 10.16
N ASP A 154 11.54 0.52 10.06
CA ASP A 154 11.73 1.43 11.19
C ASP A 154 10.50 1.43 12.12
N LEU A 155 9.31 1.12 11.58
CA LEU A 155 8.06 1.02 12.35
C LEU A 155 7.20 -0.14 11.83
N VAL A 156 6.75 -1.00 12.74
CA VAL A 156 5.78 -2.06 12.43
C VAL A 156 4.60 -1.97 13.38
N THR A 157 3.40 -1.89 12.83
CA THR A 157 2.14 -1.95 13.58
C THR A 157 1.34 -3.17 13.15
N GLU A 158 1.07 -4.05 14.10
CA GLU A 158 0.14 -5.16 13.93
C GLU A 158 -1.28 -4.75 14.36
N MET A 159 -2.19 -4.70 13.40
CA MET A 159 -3.61 -4.52 13.68
C MET A 159 -4.23 -5.86 14.03
N ARG A 160 -4.40 -6.11 15.33
CA ARG A 160 -5.01 -7.34 15.82
C ARG A 160 -6.53 -7.27 15.75
N LEU A 161 -7.17 -8.32 15.23
CA LEU A 161 -8.62 -8.41 15.17
C LEU A 161 -9.20 -8.75 16.54
N ILE A 162 -9.54 -7.73 17.33
CA ILE A 162 -10.21 -7.92 18.63
C ILE A 162 -11.71 -8.20 18.44
N LYS A 163 -12.36 -7.48 17.52
CA LYS A 163 -13.77 -7.66 17.13
C LYS A 163 -14.02 -7.06 15.75
N HIS A 164 -14.97 -7.63 15.00
CA HIS A 164 -15.41 -7.09 13.71
C HIS A 164 -16.94 -7.14 13.56
N PRO A 165 -17.60 -6.11 12.99
CA PRO A 165 -19.04 -6.14 12.73
C PRO A 165 -19.49 -7.35 11.90
N PHE A 166 -18.65 -7.80 10.96
CA PHE A 166 -18.87 -9.00 10.16
C PHE A 166 -19.09 -10.27 11.00
N GLN A 167 -18.45 -10.41 12.17
CA GLN A 167 -18.67 -11.55 13.07
C GLN A 167 -20.10 -11.60 13.63
N LYS A 168 -20.84 -10.50 13.54
CA LYS A 168 -22.26 -10.39 13.88
C LYS A 168 -23.17 -10.41 12.65
N GLY A 169 -22.65 -10.74 11.46
CA GLY A 169 -23.39 -10.72 10.21
C GLY A 169 -23.69 -9.33 9.64
N ILE A 170 -23.08 -8.27 10.19
CA ILE A 170 -23.23 -6.91 9.66
C ILE A 170 -22.42 -6.81 8.37
N LYS A 171 -23.10 -6.44 7.28
CA LYS A 171 -22.51 -6.26 5.94
C LYS A 171 -21.65 -4.99 5.89
N ALA A 172 -20.73 -4.95 4.92
CA ALA A 172 -19.92 -3.77 4.61
C ALA A 172 -20.80 -2.53 4.31
N GLN A 173 -20.39 -1.38 4.82
CA GLN A 173 -21.11 -0.11 4.73
C GLN A 173 -20.26 0.95 4.03
N LYS A 174 -20.93 1.76 3.21
CA LYS A 174 -20.32 2.92 2.56
C LYS A 174 -19.83 3.93 3.61
N GLY A 175 -18.60 4.41 3.45
CA GLY A 175 -17.89 5.30 4.37
C GLY A 175 -17.21 4.58 5.54
N ILE A 176 -17.37 3.25 5.67
CA ILE A 176 -16.75 2.46 6.75
C ILE A 176 -15.83 1.38 6.17
N GLU A 177 -16.33 0.55 5.25
CA GLU A 177 -15.56 -0.49 4.57
C GLU A 177 -15.14 -0.11 3.15
N PHE A 178 -15.89 0.77 2.47
CA PHE A 178 -15.63 1.27 1.11
C PHE A 178 -16.28 2.63 0.87
#